data_AF-A0A1G1W5J8-F1
#
_entry.id   AF-A0A1G1W5J8-F1
#
_cell.length_a   1.000
_cell.length_b   1.000
_cell.length_c   1.000
_cell.angle_alpha   90.00
_cell.angle_beta   90.00
_cell.angle_gamma   90.00
#
_symmetry.space_group_name_H-M   'P 1'
#
loop_
_entity.id
_entity.type
_entity.pdbx_description
1 polymer ?
#
loop_
_entity_poly.entity_id
_entity_poly.type
_entity_poly.pdbx_seq_one_letter_code
_entity_poly.pdbx_strand_id
1 'polypeptide(L)'
;MRLFIDTAVAKKAVVSIFDGKKLIASEEASQPLVAIDKLLKKTSKKLEDFDEISSHPGPGSFTGLRVGTAVAMTLNFALGRKVEIPDLKYEWPPKKK
;
A
#
# COMPACT_ATOMS: atom_id res chain seq x y z
N MET A 1 -11.83 -5.62 -7.08
CA MET A 1 -10.46 -5.92 -6.62
C MET A 1 -9.89 -4.77 -5.80
N ARG A 2 -9.04 -5.05 -4.81
CA ARG A 2 -8.43 -4.03 -3.94
C ARG A 2 -6.91 -4.16 -3.92
N LEU A 3 -6.20 -3.03 -3.93
CA LEU A 3 -4.75 -3.00 -3.76
C LEU A 3 -4.42 -2.47 -2.37
N PHE A 4 -3.64 -3.23 -1.60
CA PHE A 4 -3.27 -2.92 -0.23
C PHE A 4 -1.77 -2.64 -0.15
N ILE A 5 -1.40 -1.51 0.45
CA ILE A 5 -0.01 -1.06 0.61
C ILE A 5 0.35 -1.08 2.09
N ASP A 6 1.30 -1.93 2.46
CA ASP A 6 1.88 -1.96 3.79
C ASP A 6 3.32 -1.42 3.77
N THR A 7 3.50 -0.27 4.43
CA THR A 7 4.79 0.39 4.63
C THR A 7 5.07 0.62 6.12
N ALA A 8 4.47 -0.19 7.00
CA ALA A 8 4.66 -0.06 8.45
C ALA A 8 6.12 -0.23 8.88
N VAL A 9 6.91 -1.00 8.11
CA VAL A 9 8.32 -1.29 8.40
C VAL A 9 9.25 -0.37 7.59
N ALA A 10 10.26 0.20 8.25
CA ALA A 10 11.25 1.03 7.58
C ALA A 10 12.00 0.25 6.48
N LYS A 11 12.18 0.88 5.31
CA LYS A 11 12.86 0.32 4.12
C LYS A 11 12.22 -0.95 3.55
N LYS A 12 10.97 -1.25 3.92
CA LYS A 12 10.22 -2.39 3.37
C LYS A 12 8.80 -1.95 3.04
N ALA A 13 8.42 -2.12 1.78
CA ALA A 13 7.07 -1.89 1.29
C ALA A 13 6.54 -3.21 0.73
N VAL A 14 5.41 -3.66 1.25
CA VAL A 14 4.69 -4.85 0.80
C VAL A 14 3.40 -4.39 0.14
N VAL A 15 3.12 -4.93 -1.04
CA VAL A 15 1.91 -4.59 -1.79
C VAL A 15 1.19 -5.88 -2.14
N SER A 16 -0.12 -5.89 -1.88
CA SER A 16 -0.96 -7.08 -1.99
C SER A 16 -2.21 -6.76 -2.80
N ILE A 17 -2.61 -7.70 -3.66
CA ILE A 17 -3.87 -7.65 -4.40
C ILE A 17 -4.87 -8.58 -3.74
N PHE A 18 -6.03 -8.03 -3.40
CA PHE A 18 -7.18 -8.77 -2.89
C PHE A 18 -8.31 -8.76 -3.90
N ASP A 19 -8.98 -9.89 -4.03
CA ASP A 19 -10.25 -10.00 -4.73
C ASP A 19 -11.29 -10.57 -3.78
N GLY A 20 -12.17 -9.67 -3.29
CA GLY A 20 -13.00 -9.94 -2.12
C GLY A 20 -12.17 -10.30 -0.88
N LYS A 21 -12.25 -11.56 -0.44
CA LYS A 21 -11.52 -12.09 0.72
C LYS A 21 -10.24 -12.84 0.34
N LYS A 22 -9.96 -13.04 -0.95
CA LYS A 22 -8.85 -13.87 -1.41
C LYS A 22 -7.64 -13.02 -1.76
N LEU A 23 -6.48 -13.37 -1.23
CA LEU A 23 -5.19 -12.84 -1.67
C LEU A 23 -4.83 -13.47 -3.02
N ILE A 24 -4.65 -12.64 -4.05
CA ILE A 24 -4.24 -13.11 -5.39
C ILE A 24 -2.72 -13.15 -5.49
N ALA A 25 -2.07 -12.04 -5.12
CA ALA A 25 -0.64 -11.88 -5.24
C ALA A 25 -0.14 -10.86 -4.22
N SER A 26 1.10 -11.02 -3.80
CA SER A 26 1.83 -10.08 -2.94
C SER A 26 3.25 -9.95 -3.48
N GLU A 27 3.80 -8.75 -3.36
CA GLU A 27 5.17 -8.45 -3.75
C GLU A 27 5.80 -7.50 -2.73
N GLU A 28 7.12 -7.59 -2.56
CA GLU A 28 7.87 -6.74 -1.64
C GLU A 28 9.02 -6.00 -2.34
N ALA A 29 9.26 -4.77 -1.92
CA ALA A 29 10.41 -3.97 -2.36
C ALA A 29 10.84 -2.98 -1.28
N SER A 30 11.94 -2.26 -1.53
CA SER A 30 12.40 -1.17 -0.66
C SER A 30 11.52 0.08 -0.75
N GLN A 31 10.79 0.25 -1.87
CA GLN A 31 9.93 1.40 -2.16
C GLN A 31 8.55 0.93 -2.63
N PRO A 32 7.45 1.60 -2.22
CA PRO A 32 6.10 1.18 -2.55
C PRO A 32 5.82 1.20 -4.06
N LEU A 33 6.28 2.21 -4.78
CA LEU A 33 6.08 2.30 -6.23
C LEU A 33 6.76 1.15 -6.99
N VAL A 34 7.94 0.72 -6.54
CA VAL A 34 8.66 -0.42 -7.14
C VAL A 34 7.93 -1.72 -6.86
N ALA A 35 7.40 -1.90 -5.64
CA ALA A 35 6.59 -3.06 -5.29
C ALA A 35 5.30 -3.11 -6.13
N ILE A 36 4.62 -1.97 -6.32
CA ILE A 36 3.43 -1.86 -7.19
C ILE A 36 3.79 -2.24 -8.63
N ASP A 37 4.81 -1.64 -9.22
CA ASP A 37 5.21 -1.91 -10.61
C ASP A 37 5.54 -3.40 -10.84
N LYS A 38 6.31 -4.01 -9.94
CA LYS A 38 6.59 -5.45 -9.99
C LYS A 38 5.33 -6.30 -9.91
N LEU A 39 4.41 -5.95 -9.00
CA LEU A 39 3.17 -6.69 -8.79
C LEU A 39 2.25 -6.60 -10.02
N LEU A 40 2.13 -5.41 -10.63
CA LEU A 40 1.35 -5.20 -11.85
C LEU A 40 1.93 -5.99 -13.03
N LYS A 41 3.25 -5.95 -13.21
CA LYS A 41 3.95 -6.73 -14.26
C LYS A 41 3.76 -8.23 -14.08
N LYS A 42 3.83 -8.73 -12.84
CA LYS A 42 3.68 -10.16 -12.52
C LYS A 42 2.25 -10.68 -12.71
N THR A 43 1.26 -9.82 -12.48
CA THR A 43 -0.16 -10.17 -12.60
C THR A 43 -0.77 -9.76 -13.94
N SER A 44 -0.02 -9.08 -14.81
CA SER A 44 -0.48 -8.47 -16.07
C SER A 44 -1.74 -7.62 -15.89
N LYS A 45 -1.85 -6.93 -14.74
CA LYS A 45 -2.99 -6.07 -14.38
C LYS A 45 -2.65 -4.59 -14.53
N LYS A 46 -3.68 -3.77 -14.71
CA LYS A 46 -3.58 -2.31 -14.75
C LYS A 46 -4.08 -1.71 -13.44
N LEU A 47 -3.62 -0.48 -13.14
CA LEU A 47 -4.11 0.28 -11.97
C LEU A 47 -5.62 0.55 -12.04
N GLU A 48 -6.16 0.66 -13.25
CA GLU A 48 -7.58 0.84 -13.54
C GLU A 48 -8.44 -0.35 -13.08
N ASP A 49 -7.88 -1.57 -13.01
CA ASP A 49 -8.61 -2.80 -12.68
C ASP A 49 -8.94 -2.94 -11.18
N PHE A 50 -8.28 -2.16 -10.32
CA PHE A 50 -8.61 -2.12 -8.90
C PHE A 50 -9.86 -1.26 -8.69
N ASP A 51 -10.61 -1.42 -7.61
CA ASP A 51 -11.72 -0.53 -7.26
C ASP A 51 -11.27 0.48 -6.20
N GLU A 52 -10.31 0.08 -5.37
CA GLU A 52 -9.89 0.79 -4.18
C GLU A 52 -8.42 0.49 -3.88
N ILE A 53 -7.69 1.54 -3.51
CA ILE A 53 -6.30 1.43 -3.07
C ILE A 53 -6.25 1.89 -1.61
N SER A 54 -5.82 1.03 -0.72
CA SER A 54 -5.74 1.31 0.71
C SER A 54 -4.34 1.09 1.24
N SER A 55 -3.98 1.80 2.29
CA SER A 55 -2.71 1.64 2.99
C SER A 55 -2.92 1.18 4.42
N HIS A 56 -1.92 0.49 4.97
CA HIS A 56 -1.92 0.11 6.37
C HIS A 56 -1.91 1.37 7.26
N PRO A 57 -2.89 1.58 8.15
CA PRO A 57 -2.99 2.78 8.98
C PRO A 57 -2.04 2.76 10.21
N GLY A 58 -1.48 1.59 10.54
CA GLY A 58 -0.59 1.39 11.68
C GLY A 58 -1.12 0.36 12.70
N PRO A 59 -0.35 0.06 13.76
CA PRO A 59 0.87 0.73 14.22
C PRO A 59 2.10 0.55 13.31
N GLY A 60 2.96 1.56 13.20
CA GLY A 60 4.17 1.47 12.38
C GLY A 60 5.05 2.72 12.34
N SER A 61 6.07 2.68 11.47
CA SER A 61 7.02 3.77 11.23
C SER A 61 6.33 5.05 10.76
N PHE A 62 6.63 6.18 11.40
CA PHE A 62 6.09 7.49 11.04
C PHE A 62 6.29 7.85 9.56
N THR A 63 7.53 7.71 9.07
CA THR A 63 7.85 7.98 7.67
C THR A 63 7.19 6.96 6.74
N GLY A 64 7.22 5.69 7.12
CA GLY A 64 6.65 4.60 6.32
C GLY A 64 5.15 4.76 6.11
N LEU A 65 4.39 4.97 7.18
CA LEU A 65 2.94 5.14 7.15
C LEU A 65 2.52 6.36 6.32
N ARG A 66 3.22 7.49 6.47
CA ARG A 66 2.95 8.70 5.67
C ARG A 66 3.22 8.49 4.19
N VAL A 67 4.33 7.85 3.84
CA VAL A 67 4.66 7.54 2.44
C VAL A 67 3.64 6.58 1.84
N GLY A 68 3.27 5.50 2.53
CA GLY A 68 2.26 4.55 2.04
C GLY A 68 0.90 5.20 1.84
N THR A 69 0.47 6.02 2.80
CA THR A 69 -0.80 6.75 2.74
C THR A 69 -0.81 7.77 1.59
N ALA A 70 0.25 8.56 1.43
CA ALA A 70 0.36 9.51 0.34
C ALA A 70 0.29 8.81 -1.03
N VAL A 71 0.96 7.66 -1.19
CA VAL A 71 0.90 6.87 -2.43
C VAL A 71 -0.52 6.34 -2.68
N ALA A 72 -1.17 5.75 -1.68
CA ALA A 72 -2.54 5.25 -1.83
C ALA A 72 -3.52 6.37 -2.20
N MET A 73 -3.46 7.51 -1.50
CA MET A 73 -4.29 8.68 -1.77
C MET A 73 -4.05 9.24 -3.16
N THR A 74 -2.78 9.38 -3.57
CA THR A 74 -2.42 9.91 -4.90
C THR A 74 -2.94 9.01 -6.02
N LEU A 75 -2.82 7.69 -5.86
CA LEU A 75 -3.32 6.74 -6.86
C LEU A 75 -4.84 6.76 -6.94
N ASN A 76 -5.55 6.81 -5.80
CA ASN A 76 -7.00 6.96 -5.82
C ASN A 76 -7.42 8.27 -6.49
N PHE A 77 -6.76 9.38 -6.16
CA PHE A 77 -7.02 10.67 -6.78
C PHE A 77 -6.80 10.64 -8.30
N ALA A 78 -5.68 10.08 -8.75
CA ALA A 78 -5.35 9.95 -10.18
C ALA A 78 -6.36 9.09 -10.95
N LEU A 79 -6.98 8.10 -10.28
CA LEU A 79 -8.00 7.23 -10.87
C LEU A 79 -9.43 7.77 -10.70
N GLY A 80 -9.60 8.99 -10.16
CA GLY A 80 -10.92 9.60 -9.94
C GLY A 80 -11.75 8.92 -8.84
N ARG A 81 -11.08 8.27 -7.89
CA ARG A 81 -11.72 7.48 -6.81
C ARG A 81 -11.82 8.26 -5.52
N LYS A 82 -12.65 7.74 -4.61
CA LYS A 82 -12.76 8.29 -3.25
C LYS A 82 -11.40 8.19 -2.55
N VAL A 83 -10.92 9.33 -2.07
CA VAL A 83 -9.71 9.42 -1.28
C VAL A 83 -10.11 9.33 0.18
N GLU A 84 -9.69 8.27 0.87
CA GLU A 84 -9.87 8.13 2.31
C GLU A 84 -8.58 8.50 3.03
N ILE A 85 -8.72 9.28 4.11
CA ILE A 85 -7.61 9.68 4.96
C ILE A 85 -7.64 8.78 6.19
N PRO A 86 -6.76 7.78 6.29
CA PRO A 86 -6.70 6.92 7.46
C PRO A 86 -6.18 7.70 8.67
N ASP A 87 -6.73 7.37 9.84
CA ASP A 87 -6.16 7.82 11.13
C ASP A 87 -4.88 7.04 11.41
N LEU A 88 -3.74 7.72 11.31
CA LEU A 88 -2.42 7.09 11.34
C LEU A 88 -1.96 6.84 12.77
N LYS A 89 -1.79 5.56 13.09
CA LYS A 89 -1.29 5.11 14.40
C LYS A 89 0.22 4.92 14.31
N TYR A 90 0.97 5.83 14.90
CA TYR A 90 2.42 5.74 14.94
C TYR A 90 2.89 4.89 16.10
N GLU A 91 3.96 4.12 15.91
CA GLU A 91 4.64 3.40 16.99
C GLU A 91 6.03 4.01 17.20
N TRP A 92 6.25 4.59 18.38
CA TRP A 92 7.52 5.20 18.79
C TRP A 92 7.85 4.79 20.23
N PRO A 93 9.05 4.26 20.53
CA PRO A 93 10.17 3.99 19.62
C PRO A 93 9.90 2.80 18.68
N PRO A 94 10.55 2.71 17.50
CA PRO A 94 10.43 1.55 16.64
C PRO A 94 10.88 0.30 17.41
N LYS A 95 10.04 -0.76 17.43
CA LYS A 95 10.43 -2.04 18.02
C LYS A 95 11.76 -2.48 17.41
N LYS A 96 12.83 -2.45 18.22
CA LYS A 96 14.11 -3.07 17.86
C LYS A 96 13.79 -4.56 17.64
N LYS A 97 13.96 -5.02 16.40
CA LYS A 97 13.97 -6.45 16.08
C LYS A 97 15.14 -7.12 16.80
#